data_AF-A0A1I6W576-F1
#
_entry.id   AF-A0A1I6W576-F1
#
_cell.length_a   1.000
_cell.length_b   1.000
_cell.length_c   1.000
_cell.angle_alpha   90.00
_cell.angle_beta   90.00
_cell.angle_gamma   90.00
#
_symmetry.space_group_name_H-M   'P 1'
#
loop_
_entity.id
_entity.type
_entity.pdbx_description
1 polymer ?
#
loop_
_entity_poly.entity_id
_entity_poly.type
_entity_poly.pdbx_seq_one_letter_code
_entity_poly.pdbx_strand_id
1 'polypeptide(L)'
;MTGTNAGPDDATPPGPDDGQRPAGPEPRTAARAGDDADDRGSGERGEDGERDRAPAAPRTRWRRLRASGRPRTAALWLGGLAGTAAVAWVTAVSTGLADRLLADDPPPACPGEACDGRNPQTAGCGDDAFSYIPQEDNPVALQIRHNPACHAVWGRIAAGEPGDVVTAEVTDGALRTAQISVNRDIFTKMAGVDNDAFTVTVCATPTTREDRSGDWQPYCISATQDAPWY
;
A
#
# COMPACT_ATOMS: atom_id res chain seq x y z
N MET A 1 49.71 59.36 -46.32
CA MET A 1 50.09 59.40 -44.89
C MET A 1 49.41 58.22 -44.24
N THR A 2 50.24 57.26 -43.85
CA THR A 2 49.93 55.93 -43.33
C THR A 2 49.43 56.03 -41.89
N GLY A 3 48.40 55.26 -41.57
CA GLY A 3 47.84 55.15 -40.22
C GLY A 3 47.17 53.79 -40.04
N THR A 4 48.01 52.78 -39.82
CA THR A 4 47.67 51.42 -39.40
C THR A 4 46.94 51.43 -38.05
N ASN A 5 45.82 50.70 -37.93
CA ASN A 5 45.33 50.25 -36.63
C ASN A 5 45.07 48.74 -36.67
N ALA A 6 45.95 48.01 -35.98
CA ALA A 6 45.70 46.71 -35.36
C ALA A 6 44.66 46.88 -34.25
N GLY A 7 43.93 45.87 -33.77
CA GLY A 7 43.91 44.43 -33.99
C GLY A 7 42.66 43.85 -33.30
N PRO A 8 42.43 42.53 -33.35
CA PRO A 8 41.31 41.87 -32.71
C PRO A 8 41.71 41.36 -31.31
N ASP A 9 40.98 41.74 -30.27
CA ASP A 9 41.09 41.12 -28.95
C ASP A 9 39.91 40.17 -28.74
N ASP A 10 40.21 38.88 -29.02
CA ASP A 10 39.46 37.71 -28.57
C ASP A 10 39.47 37.65 -27.04
N ALA A 11 38.35 38.02 -26.42
CA ALA A 11 38.15 37.84 -24.99
C ALA A 11 37.56 36.44 -24.71
N THR A 12 38.44 35.49 -24.43
CA THR A 12 38.08 34.19 -23.84
C THR A 12 37.43 34.40 -22.46
N PRO A 13 36.23 33.85 -22.19
CA PRO A 13 35.63 33.92 -20.87
C PRO A 13 36.39 33.04 -19.85
N PRO A 14 36.56 33.50 -18.60
CA PRO A 14 37.17 32.70 -17.54
C PRO A 14 36.27 31.50 -17.19
N GLY A 15 36.89 30.32 -17.09
CA GLY A 15 36.23 29.10 -16.64
C GLY A 15 35.83 29.15 -15.16
N PRO A 16 34.88 28.30 -14.73
CA PRO A 16 34.37 28.28 -13.37
C PRO A 16 35.44 27.86 -12.35
N ASP A 17 35.42 28.60 -11.24
CA ASP A 17 36.23 28.47 -10.04
C ASP A 17 36.00 27.10 -9.35
N ASP A 18 37.01 26.22 -9.36
CA ASP A 18 37.03 24.99 -8.55
C ASP A 18 37.34 25.35 -7.08
N GLY A 19 36.34 25.96 -6.44
CA GLY A 19 36.37 26.37 -5.04
C GLY A 19 36.30 25.18 -4.07
N GLN A 20 37.40 25.00 -3.34
CA GLN A 20 37.56 24.36 -2.03
C GLN A 20 36.54 23.27 -1.63
N ARG A 21 36.95 22.01 -1.84
CA ARG A 21 36.42 20.84 -1.13
C ARG A 21 37.07 20.75 0.27
N PRO A 22 36.34 20.85 1.38
CA PRO A 22 36.91 20.66 2.72
C PRO A 22 37.31 19.19 2.94
N ALA A 23 38.52 19.00 3.47
CA ALA A 23 39.05 17.72 3.89
C ALA A 23 38.27 17.21 5.12
N GLY A 24 37.52 16.13 4.94
CA GLY A 24 36.90 15.32 6.01
C GLY A 24 37.76 14.09 6.34
N PRO A 25 37.66 13.56 7.57
CA PRO A 25 38.78 12.97 8.30
C PRO A 25 39.21 11.57 7.86
N GLU A 26 40.48 11.29 8.18
CA GLU A 26 41.26 10.09 7.92
C GLU A 26 40.58 8.75 8.32
N PRO A 27 40.89 7.66 7.60
CA PRO A 27 40.47 6.31 7.94
C PRO A 27 41.22 5.78 9.17
N ARG A 28 40.47 5.37 10.20
CA ARG A 28 41.03 4.63 11.34
C ARG A 28 41.30 3.18 10.94
N THR A 29 42.58 2.87 10.73
CA THR A 29 43.09 1.51 10.57
C THR A 29 43.09 0.76 11.90
N ALA A 30 42.41 -0.40 11.89
CA ALA A 30 42.63 -1.66 12.60
C ALA A 30 43.27 -1.71 14.02
N ALA A 31 42.60 -2.45 14.92
CA ALA A 31 43.28 -3.41 15.82
C ALA A 31 42.31 -4.44 16.46
N ARG A 32 42.83 -5.68 16.61
CA ARG A 32 42.35 -6.87 17.36
C ARG A 32 41.45 -7.81 16.56
N ALA A 33 41.93 -8.95 16.03
CA ALA A 33 42.74 -10.04 16.59
C ALA A 33 42.10 -10.65 17.86
N GLY A 34 41.58 -11.87 17.69
CA GLY A 34 40.95 -12.70 18.71
C GLY A 34 40.54 -14.02 18.06
N ASP A 35 41.55 -14.86 17.80
CA ASP A 35 41.41 -16.31 17.70
C ASP A 35 40.77 -16.85 18.98
N ASP A 36 39.76 -17.69 18.89
CA ASP A 36 39.56 -18.77 19.85
C ASP A 36 38.76 -19.91 19.21
N ALA A 37 39.31 -21.10 19.43
CA ALA A 37 38.95 -22.37 18.84
C ALA A 37 37.89 -23.12 19.65
N ASP A 38 37.39 -24.21 19.03
CA ASP A 38 36.84 -25.41 19.66
C ASP A 38 35.62 -25.24 20.60
N ASP A 39 34.44 -25.69 20.13
CA ASP A 39 33.73 -26.69 20.93
C ASP A 39 33.04 -27.75 20.07
N ARG A 40 33.37 -29.00 20.42
CA ARG A 40 32.84 -30.24 19.87
C ARG A 40 31.63 -30.63 20.71
N GLY A 41 30.46 -30.64 20.10
CA GLY A 41 29.23 -31.12 20.75
C GLY A 41 28.51 -32.18 19.92
N SER A 42 29.10 -33.37 19.84
CA SER A 42 28.40 -34.59 19.42
C SER A 42 27.46 -35.07 20.54
N GLY A 43 26.21 -35.38 20.20
CA GLY A 43 25.25 -36.10 21.06
C GLY A 43 23.99 -36.41 20.23
N GLU A 44 23.93 -37.57 19.58
CA GLU A 44 23.15 -38.74 20.02
C GLU A 44 21.63 -38.54 19.86
N ARG A 45 21.00 -39.13 18.84
CA ARG A 45 20.55 -40.55 18.76
C ARG A 45 19.31 -40.81 19.64
N GLY A 46 18.21 -41.15 18.95
CA GLY A 46 16.99 -41.76 19.49
C GLY A 46 15.76 -40.95 19.09
N GLU A 47 14.68 -41.48 18.51
CA GLU A 47 14.25 -42.86 18.38
C GLU A 47 13.27 -42.99 17.21
N ASP A 48 13.39 -44.13 16.55
CA ASP A 48 12.48 -44.68 15.56
C ASP A 48 11.13 -45.02 16.21
N GLY A 49 10.05 -44.72 15.51
CA GLY A 49 8.68 -44.94 15.98
C GLY A 49 7.70 -45.21 14.85
N GLU A 50 8.11 -46.10 13.93
CA GLU A 50 7.24 -46.85 13.02
C GLU A 50 5.97 -47.33 13.73
N ARG A 51 4.79 -46.96 13.20
CA ARG A 51 3.55 -47.77 13.32
C ARG A 51 2.52 -47.35 12.25
N ASP A 52 2.49 -48.21 11.24
CA ASP A 52 1.30 -48.82 10.66
C ASP A 52 0.26 -47.95 9.90
N ARG A 53 0.34 -48.10 8.57
CA ARG A 53 -0.70 -48.72 7.70
C ARG A 53 -2.17 -48.33 7.96
N ALA A 54 -2.70 -47.52 7.02
CA ALA A 54 -3.93 -47.61 6.19
C ALA A 54 -5.08 -48.59 6.57
N PRO A 55 -6.33 -48.54 5.99
CA PRO A 55 -6.92 -47.63 4.98
C PRO A 55 -8.40 -47.18 5.26
N ALA A 56 -8.98 -46.48 4.26
CA ALA A 56 -10.40 -46.46 3.83
C ALA A 56 -11.48 -45.65 4.59
N ALA A 57 -12.28 -44.93 3.79
CA ALA A 57 -13.49 -44.14 4.11
C ALA A 57 -14.67 -45.00 4.63
N PRO A 58 -15.78 -44.45 5.20
CA PRO A 58 -16.86 -43.85 4.38
C PRO A 58 -17.75 -42.77 5.05
N ARG A 59 -18.65 -42.22 4.23
CA ARG A 59 -19.79 -41.32 4.50
C ARG A 59 -20.78 -41.87 5.55
N THR A 60 -21.27 -41.03 6.47
CA THR A 60 -22.60 -41.14 7.12
C THR A 60 -23.09 -39.76 7.58
N ARG A 61 -24.09 -39.15 6.93
CA ARG A 61 -25.53 -39.23 7.24
C ARG A 61 -25.86 -39.07 8.73
N TRP A 62 -25.98 -37.81 9.18
CA TRP A 62 -26.81 -37.50 10.34
C TRP A 62 -28.20 -37.07 9.87
N ARG A 63 -29.12 -38.01 10.10
CA ARG A 63 -30.55 -37.94 9.87
C ARG A 63 -31.19 -37.37 11.15
N ARG A 64 -32.07 -36.40 10.95
CA ARG A 64 -33.47 -36.37 11.42
C ARG A 64 -33.84 -35.99 12.88
N LEU A 65 -34.84 -35.10 12.89
CA LEU A 65 -35.98 -34.91 13.82
C LEU A 65 -35.65 -34.04 15.05
N ARG A 66 -36.44 -33.02 15.41
CA ARG A 66 -37.89 -32.96 15.72
C ARG A 66 -38.38 -31.51 15.44
N ALA A 67 -39.51 -31.17 14.82
CA ALA A 67 -40.91 -31.58 14.98
C ALA A 67 -41.51 -31.27 16.36
N SER A 68 -41.95 -30.02 16.56
CA SER A 68 -43.00 -29.55 17.49
C SER A 68 -43.18 -28.05 17.24
N GLY A 69 -44.35 -27.43 17.18
CA GLY A 69 -45.75 -27.79 17.33
C GLY A 69 -46.48 -26.44 17.33
N ARG A 70 -47.41 -26.21 16.39
CA ARG A 70 -48.30 -25.04 16.40
C ARG A 70 -49.34 -25.20 17.51
N PRO A 71 -49.70 -24.13 18.23
CA PRO A 71 -51.06 -23.97 18.70
C PRO A 71 -51.77 -22.84 17.94
N ARG A 72 -52.92 -23.19 17.36
CA ARG A 72 -54.00 -22.28 17.01
C ARG A 72 -54.89 -22.16 18.24
N THR A 73 -55.12 -20.96 18.74
CA THR A 73 -56.36 -20.63 19.43
C THR A 73 -56.81 -19.23 19.00
N ALA A 74 -58.02 -19.21 18.46
CA ALA A 74 -58.77 -18.01 18.13
C ALA A 74 -59.60 -17.58 19.35
N ALA A 75 -59.76 -16.28 19.55
CA ALA A 75 -60.92 -15.71 20.24
C ALA A 75 -61.10 -14.26 19.77
N LEU A 76 -62.14 -14.05 18.96
CA LEU A 76 -62.77 -12.74 18.75
C LEU A 76 -63.57 -12.39 19.99
N TRP A 77 -63.57 -11.13 20.42
CA TRP A 77 -64.78 -10.40 20.83
C TRP A 77 -64.60 -8.88 20.63
N LEU A 78 -65.76 -8.24 20.41
CA LEU A 78 -66.04 -6.93 19.82
C LEU A 78 -65.95 -5.73 20.79
N GLY A 79 -65.88 -4.53 20.19
CA GLY A 79 -66.20 -3.22 20.78
C GLY A 79 -64.96 -2.33 20.90
N GLY A 80 -64.87 -1.11 20.36
CA GLY A 80 -65.86 -0.13 19.93
C GLY A 80 -65.43 1.23 20.49
N LEU A 81 -65.01 2.15 19.61
CA LEU A 81 -64.85 3.60 19.81
C LEU A 81 -63.89 4.10 20.93
N ALA A 82 -62.65 4.41 20.54
CA ALA A 82 -61.91 5.56 21.07
C ALA A 82 -60.95 6.09 19.98
N GLY A 83 -61.32 7.23 19.39
CA GLY A 83 -60.51 7.94 18.41
C GLY A 83 -59.29 8.61 19.03
N THR A 84 -58.37 8.99 18.14
CA THR A 84 -57.33 10.02 18.29
C THR A 84 -56.15 9.75 19.25
N ALA A 85 -55.44 8.62 19.14
CA ALA A 85 -54.10 8.50 19.75
C ALA A 85 -53.09 7.61 18.98
N ALA A 86 -53.36 7.23 17.73
CA ALA A 86 -52.53 6.25 16.99
C ALA A 86 -51.82 6.84 15.75
N VAL A 87 -51.58 8.15 15.70
CA VAL A 87 -50.78 8.77 14.62
C VAL A 87 -49.36 9.14 15.10
N ALA A 88 -49.12 9.20 16.41
CA ALA A 88 -47.83 9.66 16.95
C ALA A 88 -46.73 8.58 17.05
N TRP A 89 -47.05 7.29 16.95
CA TRP A 89 -46.05 6.22 17.09
C TRP A 89 -45.41 5.75 15.77
N VAL A 90 -46.03 6.05 14.62
CA VAL A 90 -45.48 5.68 13.31
C VAL A 90 -44.35 6.62 12.86
N THR A 91 -44.34 7.87 13.34
CA THR A 91 -43.28 8.84 12.96
C THR A 91 -41.94 8.58 13.65
N ALA A 92 -41.92 8.05 14.88
CA ALA A 92 -40.66 7.85 15.63
C ALA A 92 -39.85 6.61 15.20
N VAL A 93 -40.51 5.56 14.72
CA VAL A 93 -39.81 4.35 14.21
C VAL A 93 -39.23 4.58 12.80
N SER A 94 -39.83 5.51 12.05
CA SER A 94 -39.40 5.83 10.69
C SER A 94 -38.07 6.60 10.64
N THR A 95 -37.83 7.49 11.59
CA THR A 95 -36.59 8.30 11.65
C THR A 95 -35.38 7.48 12.10
N GLY A 96 -35.52 6.59 13.09
CA GLY A 96 -34.38 5.80 13.58
C GLY A 96 -33.86 4.73 12.61
N LEU A 97 -34.69 4.28 11.66
CA LEU A 97 -34.26 3.38 10.59
C LEU A 97 -33.58 4.15 9.45
N ALA A 98 -34.04 5.37 9.17
CA ALA A 98 -33.40 6.24 8.17
C ALA A 98 -31.98 6.65 8.61
N ASP A 99 -31.76 6.97 9.89
CA ASP A 99 -30.43 7.32 10.41
C ASP A 99 -29.41 6.17 10.34
N ARG A 100 -29.86 4.91 10.33
CA ARG A 100 -28.95 3.74 10.15
C ARG A 100 -28.69 3.37 8.70
N LEU A 101 -29.54 3.83 7.78
CA LEU A 101 -29.33 3.68 6.35
C LEU A 101 -28.50 4.84 5.78
N LEU A 102 -28.40 5.95 6.51
CA LEU A 102 -27.56 7.12 6.24
C LEU A 102 -26.36 7.21 7.19
N ALA A 103 -26.01 6.12 7.88
CA ALA A 103 -24.78 6.10 8.66
C ALA A 103 -23.63 6.24 7.66
N ASP A 104 -23.10 7.46 7.55
CA ASP A 104 -21.86 7.77 6.84
C ASP A 104 -20.84 6.71 7.20
N ASP A 105 -20.18 6.15 6.18
CA ASP A 105 -19.08 5.22 6.39
C ASP A 105 -18.12 5.84 7.42
N PRO A 106 -17.63 5.05 8.39
CA PRO A 106 -16.77 5.58 9.45
C PRO A 106 -15.63 6.37 8.80
N PRO A 107 -15.33 7.58 9.29
CA PRO A 107 -14.31 8.40 8.67
C PRO A 107 -12.99 7.62 8.64
N PRO A 108 -12.20 7.78 7.56
CA PRO A 108 -10.96 7.05 7.38
C PRO A 108 -10.06 7.25 8.60
N ALA A 109 -9.32 6.20 8.96
CA ALA A 109 -8.54 6.19 10.21
C ALA A 109 -7.44 7.27 10.25
N CYS A 110 -7.16 7.89 9.11
CA CYS A 110 -6.39 9.11 8.96
C CYS A 110 -6.82 9.83 7.67
N PRO A 111 -7.02 11.15 7.70
CA PRO A 111 -7.07 11.95 6.47
C PRO A 111 -5.81 12.80 6.28
N GLY A 112 -5.34 12.91 5.04
CA GLY A 112 -4.33 13.86 4.59
C GLY A 112 -2.97 13.61 5.23
N GLU A 113 -2.38 14.65 5.82
CA GLU A 113 -1.10 14.56 6.55
C GLU A 113 -1.11 13.50 7.66
N ALA A 114 -2.27 13.21 8.27
CA ALA A 114 -2.36 12.19 9.31
C ALA A 114 -2.09 10.77 8.76
N CYS A 115 -2.26 10.55 7.46
CA CYS A 115 -1.96 9.29 6.77
C CYS A 115 -0.53 9.21 6.26
N ASP A 116 0.22 10.30 6.29
CA ASP A 116 1.56 10.34 5.77
C ASP A 116 2.47 9.31 6.50
N GLY A 117 3.18 8.49 5.72
CA GLY A 117 4.06 7.45 6.22
C GLY A 117 3.36 6.22 6.82
N ARG A 118 2.03 6.15 6.81
CA ARG A 118 1.28 4.97 7.26
C ARG A 118 1.18 3.91 6.19
N ASN A 119 0.97 2.67 6.61
CA ASN A 119 0.70 1.56 5.68
C ASN A 119 -0.78 1.64 5.24
N PRO A 120 -1.07 1.70 3.92
CA PRO A 120 -2.43 1.85 3.41
C PRO A 120 -3.37 0.71 3.83
N GLN A 121 -2.88 -0.53 3.94
CA GLN A 121 -3.72 -1.67 4.32
C GLN A 121 -4.12 -1.61 5.80
N THR A 122 -3.15 -1.40 6.69
CA THR A 122 -3.44 -1.38 8.13
C THR A 122 -4.13 -0.09 8.59
N ALA A 123 -4.05 0.97 7.78
CA ALA A 123 -4.76 2.23 8.01
C ALA A 123 -6.19 2.21 7.43
N GLY A 124 -6.61 1.14 6.74
CA GLY A 124 -7.93 1.07 6.10
C GLY A 124 -8.09 1.96 4.87
N CYS A 125 -6.99 2.38 4.24
CA CYS A 125 -7.00 3.21 3.04
C CYS A 125 -6.82 2.39 1.76
N GLY A 126 -6.44 1.12 1.87
CA GLY A 126 -6.27 0.23 0.74
C GLY A 126 -7.60 -0.19 0.09
N ASP A 127 -8.65 -0.28 0.91
CA ASP A 127 -10.01 -0.54 0.47
C ASP A 127 -10.55 0.71 -0.24
N ASP A 128 -11.30 0.52 -1.34
CA ASP A 128 -11.87 1.59 -2.18
C ASP A 128 -10.88 2.58 -2.79
N ALA A 129 -9.58 2.27 -2.74
CA ALA A 129 -8.57 3.03 -3.48
C ALA A 129 -8.76 2.83 -4.98
N PHE A 130 -8.66 3.93 -5.73
CA PHE A 130 -8.60 3.91 -7.18
C PHE A 130 -7.16 3.69 -7.65
N SER A 131 -7.01 3.15 -8.86
CA SER A 131 -5.74 2.97 -9.54
C SER A 131 -5.66 3.83 -10.78
N TYR A 132 -4.49 4.45 -10.98
CA TYR A 132 -4.04 4.89 -12.27
C TYR A 132 -2.97 3.91 -12.77
N ILE A 133 -3.21 3.34 -13.96
CA ILE A 133 -2.28 2.44 -14.64
C ILE A 133 -2.14 2.94 -16.09
N PRO A 134 -0.91 3.17 -16.58
CA PRO A 134 -0.70 3.52 -17.98
C PRO A 134 -1.17 2.39 -18.91
N GLN A 135 -1.59 2.76 -20.12
CA GLN A 135 -2.17 1.82 -21.09
C GLN A 135 -1.11 0.96 -21.83
N GLU A 136 0.14 1.42 -21.95
CA GLU A 136 1.19 0.74 -22.72
C GLU A 136 2.53 0.69 -21.96
N ASP A 137 3.33 -0.34 -22.25
CA ASP A 137 4.71 -0.55 -21.78
C ASP A 137 4.92 -0.48 -20.26
N ASN A 138 4.06 -1.17 -19.50
CA ASN A 138 4.17 -1.26 -18.04
C ASN A 138 4.79 -2.61 -17.59
N PRO A 139 6.13 -2.71 -17.45
CA PRO A 139 6.83 -3.99 -17.33
C PRO A 139 6.52 -4.77 -16.04
N VAL A 140 6.12 -4.08 -14.97
CA VAL A 140 5.89 -4.68 -13.64
C VAL A 140 4.49 -4.42 -13.10
N ALA A 141 3.55 -4.05 -13.99
CA ALA A 141 2.21 -3.62 -13.63
C ALA A 141 2.25 -2.55 -12.51
N LEU A 142 3.10 -1.54 -12.71
CA LEU A 142 3.25 -0.36 -11.87
C LEU A 142 1.93 0.43 -11.84
N GLN A 143 1.51 0.81 -10.64
CA GLN A 143 0.26 1.52 -10.40
C GLN A 143 0.53 2.70 -9.47
N ILE A 144 -0.18 3.79 -9.70
CA ILE A 144 -0.40 4.82 -8.68
C ILE A 144 -1.75 4.50 -8.06
N ARG A 145 -1.82 4.43 -6.73
CA ARG A 145 -3.08 4.26 -6.01
C ARG A 145 -3.41 5.53 -5.26
N HIS A 146 -4.68 5.92 -5.29
CA HIS A 146 -5.21 7.09 -4.58
C HIS A 146 -6.48 6.71 -3.86
N ASN A 147 -6.62 7.14 -2.61
CA ASN A 147 -7.87 7.04 -1.88
C ASN A 147 -8.34 8.46 -1.53
N PRO A 148 -9.42 8.96 -2.17
CA PRO A 148 -9.95 10.28 -1.88
C PRO A 148 -10.41 10.45 -0.43
N ALA A 149 -10.96 9.41 0.20
CA ALA A 149 -11.37 9.50 1.60
C ALA A 149 -10.16 9.71 2.52
N CYS A 150 -9.07 8.98 2.27
CA CYS A 150 -7.84 9.13 3.06
C CYS A 150 -6.99 10.35 2.67
N HIS A 151 -7.30 11.04 1.57
CA HIS A 151 -6.48 12.13 1.03
C HIS A 151 -5.01 11.68 0.91
N ALA A 152 -4.78 10.51 0.30
CA ALA A 152 -3.46 9.88 0.28
C ALA A 152 -3.21 9.09 -1.00
N VAL A 153 -1.95 9.08 -1.44
CA VAL A 153 -1.47 8.32 -2.61
C VAL A 153 -0.29 7.42 -2.25
N TRP A 154 -0.08 6.36 -3.04
CA TRP A 154 1.08 5.48 -2.94
C TRP A 154 1.38 4.78 -4.26
N GLY A 155 2.63 4.35 -4.44
CA GLY A 155 3.05 3.52 -5.57
C GLY A 155 2.87 2.04 -5.27
N ARG A 156 2.56 1.24 -6.29
CA ARG A 156 2.48 -0.21 -6.19
C ARG A 156 3.10 -0.90 -7.40
N ILE A 157 3.95 -1.89 -7.17
CA ILE A 157 4.31 -2.91 -8.15
C ILE A 157 3.41 -4.13 -7.92
N ALA A 158 2.79 -4.65 -8.96
CA ALA A 158 1.94 -5.86 -8.86
C ALA A 158 2.59 -7.12 -9.46
N ALA A 159 3.64 -6.98 -10.27
CA ALA A 159 4.25 -8.10 -10.99
C ALA A 159 5.79 -8.03 -11.09
N GLY A 160 6.48 -7.62 -10.02
CA GLY A 160 7.94 -7.56 -9.97
C GLY A 160 8.61 -8.86 -9.50
N GLU A 161 9.89 -8.72 -9.12
CA GLU A 161 10.75 -9.75 -8.54
C GLU A 161 11.41 -9.27 -7.24
N PRO A 162 11.84 -10.20 -6.35
CA PRO A 162 12.61 -9.84 -5.16
C PRO A 162 13.80 -8.95 -5.47
N GLY A 163 13.91 -7.85 -4.73
CA GLY A 163 14.92 -6.82 -4.90
C GLY A 163 14.47 -5.60 -5.72
N ASP A 164 13.41 -5.71 -6.51
CA ASP A 164 12.84 -4.56 -7.24
C ASP A 164 12.33 -3.51 -6.23
N VAL A 165 12.50 -2.24 -6.59
CA VAL A 165 12.18 -1.09 -5.72
C VAL A 165 11.08 -0.27 -6.38
N VAL A 166 10.12 0.19 -5.57
CA VAL A 166 9.13 1.21 -5.96
C VAL A 166 9.35 2.47 -5.13
N THR A 167 9.31 3.61 -5.80
CA THR A 167 9.29 4.93 -5.16
C THR A 167 8.02 5.68 -5.54
N ALA A 168 7.52 6.51 -4.64
CA ALA A 168 6.41 7.42 -4.86
C ALA A 168 6.79 8.79 -4.30
N GLU A 169 6.80 9.81 -5.16
CA GLU A 169 7.20 11.17 -4.85
C GLU A 169 6.06 12.11 -5.17
N VAL A 170 5.55 12.80 -4.16
CA VAL A 170 4.57 13.88 -4.32
C VAL A 170 5.34 15.19 -4.49
N THR A 171 4.97 16.02 -5.47
CA THR A 171 5.57 17.35 -5.67
C THR A 171 5.45 18.18 -4.39
N ASP A 172 6.55 18.75 -3.93
CA ASP A 172 6.66 19.49 -2.66
C ASP A 172 6.28 18.68 -1.40
N GLY A 173 6.15 17.37 -1.53
CA GLY A 173 5.69 16.46 -0.49
C GLY A 173 6.70 15.37 -0.13
N ALA A 174 6.19 14.26 0.37
CA ALA A 174 7.01 13.14 0.83
C ALA A 174 7.46 12.22 -0.32
N LEU A 175 8.71 11.79 -0.26
CA LEU A 175 9.21 10.62 -0.98
C LEU A 175 9.02 9.36 -0.13
N ARG A 176 8.43 8.32 -0.72
CA ARG A 176 8.21 7.02 -0.10
C ARG A 176 8.84 5.93 -0.96
N THR A 177 9.47 4.96 -0.30
CA THR A 177 10.17 3.86 -0.97
C THR A 177 9.78 2.53 -0.34
N ALA A 178 9.67 1.49 -1.17
CA ALA A 178 9.56 0.11 -0.71
C ALA A 178 10.30 -0.83 -1.65
N GLN A 179 10.72 -1.98 -1.14
CA GLN A 179 11.42 -3.01 -1.91
C GLN A 179 10.70 -4.35 -1.76
N ILE A 180 10.60 -5.10 -2.85
CA ILE A 180 10.10 -6.46 -2.82
C ILE A 180 11.10 -7.35 -2.09
N SER A 181 10.74 -7.96 -0.97
CA SER A 181 11.65 -8.88 -0.25
C SER A 181 11.49 -10.34 -0.66
N VAL A 182 10.24 -10.80 -0.86
CA VAL A 182 9.93 -12.24 -1.08
C VAL A 182 8.86 -12.44 -2.15
N ASN A 183 7.79 -11.64 -2.11
CA ASN A 183 6.65 -11.78 -3.02
C ASN A 183 6.94 -11.17 -4.39
N ARG A 184 5.89 -10.95 -5.21
CA ARG A 184 5.99 -10.26 -6.51
C ARG A 184 5.31 -8.91 -6.53
N ASP A 185 4.67 -8.54 -5.43
CA ASP A 185 4.03 -7.26 -5.25
C ASP A 185 4.57 -6.53 -4.02
N ILE A 186 4.55 -5.22 -4.10
CA ILE A 186 4.88 -4.33 -2.99
C ILE A 186 4.21 -2.98 -3.22
N PHE A 187 3.99 -2.23 -2.15
CA PHE A 187 3.51 -0.86 -2.20
C PHE A 187 4.34 0.01 -1.27
N THR A 188 4.45 1.29 -1.61
CA THR A 188 5.04 2.29 -0.72
C THR A 188 4.11 2.56 0.46
N LYS A 189 4.65 3.12 1.54
CA LYS A 189 3.82 3.84 2.51
C LYS A 189 3.08 4.98 1.83
N MET A 190 1.98 5.41 2.43
CA MET A 190 1.19 6.54 1.95
C MET A 190 1.98 7.85 2.02
N ALA A 191 1.72 8.71 1.06
CA ALA A 191 2.00 10.14 1.12
C ALA A 191 0.65 10.87 1.19
N GLY A 192 0.51 11.75 2.19
CA GLY A 192 -0.67 12.62 2.29
C GLY A 192 -0.69 13.62 1.14
N VAL A 193 -1.87 13.90 0.59
CA VAL A 193 -2.08 14.85 -0.51
C VAL A 193 -3.30 15.73 -0.24
N ASP A 194 -3.36 16.88 -0.89
CA ASP A 194 -4.62 17.62 -1.06
C ASP A 194 -5.37 17.01 -2.26
N ASN A 195 -6.64 16.64 -2.10
CA ASN A 195 -7.42 16.05 -3.19
C ASN A 195 -7.69 17.03 -4.34
N ASP A 196 -7.69 18.34 -4.05
CA ASP A 196 -7.97 19.36 -5.04
C ASP A 196 -6.74 19.69 -5.90
N ALA A 197 -5.54 19.38 -5.41
CA ALA A 197 -4.30 19.66 -6.12
C ALA A 197 -3.16 18.75 -5.65
N PHE A 198 -2.78 17.78 -6.49
CA PHE A 198 -1.54 17.04 -6.30
C PHE A 198 -0.92 16.60 -7.61
N THR A 199 0.39 16.39 -7.59
CA THR A 199 1.11 15.67 -8.64
C THR A 199 2.01 14.64 -7.97
N VAL A 200 1.95 13.42 -8.46
CA VAL A 200 2.73 12.30 -7.94
C VAL A 200 3.45 11.60 -9.07
N THR A 201 4.71 11.27 -8.86
CA THR A 201 5.50 10.41 -9.74
C THR A 201 5.86 9.14 -9.00
N VAL A 202 5.59 8.00 -9.64
CA VAL A 202 5.91 6.67 -9.12
C VAL A 202 6.89 6.03 -10.08
N CYS A 203 8.02 5.56 -9.56
CA CYS A 203 9.02 4.85 -10.34
C CYS A 203 9.21 3.43 -9.82
N ALA A 204 9.42 2.49 -10.74
CA ALA A 204 9.92 1.16 -10.46
C ALA A 204 11.38 1.06 -10.93
N THR A 205 12.24 0.54 -10.08
CA THR A 205 13.65 0.31 -10.39
C THR A 205 13.96 -1.18 -10.29
N PRO A 206 14.51 -1.77 -11.37
CA PRO A 206 14.86 -3.18 -11.38
C PRO A 206 15.98 -3.51 -10.38
N THR A 207 15.94 -4.68 -9.77
CA THR A 207 17.10 -5.20 -9.04
C THR A 207 18.28 -5.49 -9.96
N THR A 208 19.50 -5.39 -9.43
CA THR A 208 20.75 -5.73 -10.13
C THR A 208 21.31 -7.10 -9.76
N ARG A 209 20.51 -7.93 -9.07
CA ARG A 209 20.92 -9.30 -8.71
C ARG A 209 21.14 -10.15 -9.95
N GLU A 210 22.14 -11.03 -9.89
CA GLU A 210 22.51 -11.91 -11.00
C GLU A 210 21.48 -13.00 -11.30
N ASP A 211 20.69 -13.41 -10.30
CA ASP A 211 19.69 -14.48 -10.42
C ASP A 211 18.31 -14.00 -10.89
N ARG A 212 18.21 -12.73 -11.26
CA ARG A 212 16.98 -12.11 -11.74
C ARG A 212 16.61 -12.63 -13.13
N SER A 213 15.31 -12.81 -13.38
CA SER A 213 14.78 -13.28 -14.67
C SER A 213 14.26 -12.17 -15.59
N GLY A 214 13.83 -11.04 -15.03
CA GLY A 214 13.25 -9.93 -15.79
C GLY A 214 14.30 -9.02 -16.45
N ASP A 215 14.03 -8.66 -17.71
CA ASP A 215 14.82 -7.70 -18.47
C ASP A 215 13.97 -6.46 -18.77
N TRP A 216 14.08 -5.46 -17.91
CA TRP A 216 13.43 -4.16 -18.06
C TRP A 216 14.25 -3.08 -17.36
N GLN A 217 14.10 -1.85 -17.85
CA GLN A 217 14.83 -0.66 -17.39
C GLN A 217 13.97 0.18 -16.44
N PRO A 218 14.56 1.04 -15.58
CA PRO A 218 13.78 1.92 -14.70
C PRO A 218 12.62 2.60 -15.44
N TYR A 219 11.43 2.53 -14.84
CA TYR A 219 10.19 2.95 -15.47
C TYR A 219 9.39 3.80 -14.50
N CYS A 220 8.92 4.96 -14.97
CA CYS A 220 8.18 5.92 -14.15
C CYS A 220 6.85 6.29 -14.79
N ILE A 221 5.86 6.54 -13.94
CA ILE A 221 4.55 7.06 -14.31
C ILE A 221 4.20 8.23 -13.40
N SER A 222 3.46 9.19 -13.93
CA SER A 222 2.98 10.33 -13.15
C SER A 222 1.48 10.50 -13.33
N ALA A 223 0.82 11.01 -12.30
CA ALA A 223 -0.59 11.37 -12.31
C ALA A 223 -0.85 12.63 -11.49
N THR A 224 -1.97 13.27 -11.79
CA THR A 224 -2.55 14.37 -11.01
C THR A 224 -3.92 13.94 -10.46
N GLN A 225 -4.57 14.82 -9.71
CA GLN A 225 -5.96 14.61 -9.28
C GLN A 225 -6.93 14.34 -10.44
N ASP A 226 -6.65 14.86 -11.64
CA ASP A 226 -7.52 14.78 -12.82
C ASP A 226 -7.26 13.53 -13.69
N ALA A 227 -6.36 12.63 -13.27
CA ALA A 227 -6.09 11.41 -14.01
C ALA A 227 -7.33 10.49 -14.11
N PRO A 228 -7.41 9.61 -15.12
CA PRO A 228 -8.52 8.66 -15.24
C PRO A 228 -8.37 7.52 -14.23
N TRP A 229 -8.74 7.77 -12.98
CA TRP A 229 -8.73 6.81 -11.87
C TRP A 229 -9.83 5.74 -12.02
N TYR A 230 -9.51 4.46 -11.78
CA TYR A 230 -10.46 3.34 -11.88
C TYR A 230 -10.22 2.19 -10.90
#